data_AF-D0UZ98-F1
#
_entry.id   AF-D0UZ98-F1
#
_cell.length_a   1.000
_cell.length_b   1.000
_cell.length_c   1.000
_cell.angle_alpha   90.00
_cell.angle_beta   90.00
_cell.angle_gamma   90.00
#
_symmetry.space_group_name_H-M   'P 1'
#
loop_
_entity.id
_entity.type
_entity.pdbx_description
1 polymer ?
#
loop_
_entity_poly.entity_id
_entity_poly.type
_entity_poly.pdbx_seq_one_letter_code
_entity_poly.pdbx_strand_id
1 'polypeptide(L)'
;MTTTPPAATVTADAHWAATRERLANRSRPTATLTICDDPGLKQNLADAEYHAKRTAAEADEQADDKVAKARAATAKRDLVKAQQAFEDAAIRLRFQALPRPDFEALKKAHPPTEEQAEDGAAFDSETLAPALIAAASLDGMTEDDAREYLATWGEGEAVALWATAWNIQSHTRLDTELGKG
;
A
#
# COMPACT_ATOMS: atom_id res chain seq x y z
N MET A 1 50.44 -0.23 28.00
CA MET A 1 49.25 -0.47 28.85
C MET A 1 48.03 -0.45 27.95
N THR A 2 47.56 -1.62 27.52
CA THR A 2 46.36 -1.77 26.68
C THR A 2 45.13 -1.74 27.59
N THR A 3 44.44 -0.61 27.63
CA THR A 3 43.15 -0.48 28.30
C THR A 3 42.09 -1.24 27.51
N THR A 4 41.73 -2.43 27.98
CA THR A 4 40.56 -3.17 27.49
C THR A 4 39.31 -2.30 27.73
N PRO A 5 38.53 -1.96 26.70
CA PRO A 5 37.32 -1.17 26.88
C PRO A 5 36.31 -1.94 27.75
N PRO A 6 35.52 -1.24 28.59
CA PRO A 6 34.56 -1.87 29.48
C PRO A 6 33.48 -2.60 28.67
N ALA A 7 33.07 -3.79 29.13
CA ALA A 7 32.12 -4.66 28.45
C ALA A 7 30.81 -3.96 28.05
N ALA A 8 30.36 -2.96 28.82
CA ALA A 8 29.18 -2.16 28.50
C ALA A 8 29.31 -1.36 27.19
N THR A 9 30.50 -0.84 26.87
CA THR A 9 30.76 -0.10 25.64
C THR A 9 30.79 -1.02 24.43
N VAL A 10 31.34 -2.24 24.58
CA VAL A 10 31.35 -3.28 23.54
C VAL A 10 29.94 -3.78 23.26
N THR A 11 29.11 -3.98 24.30
CA THR A 11 27.70 -4.37 24.14
C THR A 11 26.85 -3.27 23.50
N ALA A 12 27.08 -2.00 23.84
CA ALA A 12 26.42 -0.87 23.20
C ALA A 12 26.78 -0.74 21.71
N ASP A 13 28.05 -0.97 21.37
CA ASP A 13 28.53 -0.97 19.98
C ASP A 13 27.95 -2.14 19.17
N ALA A 14 27.92 -3.35 19.76
CA ALA A 14 27.30 -4.52 19.13
C ALA A 14 25.78 -4.34 18.93
N HIS A 15 25.07 -3.80 19.93
CA HIS A 15 23.64 -3.47 19.81
C HIS A 15 23.38 -2.42 18.73
N TRP A 16 24.23 -1.40 18.64
CA TRP A 16 24.13 -0.39 17.60
C TRP A 16 24.45 -0.95 16.21
N ALA A 17 25.47 -1.80 16.07
CA ALA A 17 25.80 -2.47 14.82
C ALA A 17 24.61 -3.32 14.31
N ALA A 18 24.01 -4.14 15.17
CA ALA A 18 22.81 -4.90 14.83
C ALA A 18 21.61 -4.00 14.47
N THR A 19 21.47 -2.84 15.13
CA THR A 19 20.43 -1.86 14.79
C THR A 19 20.67 -1.20 13.43
N ARG A 20 21.91 -0.83 13.11
CA ARG A 20 22.27 -0.29 11.78
C ARG A 20 22.01 -1.30 10.67
N GLU A 21 22.35 -2.57 10.88
CA GLU A 21 22.07 -3.62 9.91
C GLU A 21 20.55 -3.76 9.65
N ARG A 22 19.73 -3.76 10.71
CA ARG A 22 18.27 -3.75 10.56
C ARG A 22 17.76 -2.52 9.82
N LEU A 23 18.31 -1.33 10.11
CA LEU A 23 17.92 -0.09 9.43
C LEU A 23 18.32 -0.08 7.95
N ALA A 24 19.51 -0.59 7.62
CA ALA A 24 20.02 -0.67 6.25
C ALA A 24 19.20 -1.65 5.39
N ASN A 25 18.68 -2.73 5.98
CA ASN A 25 17.90 -3.74 5.29
C ASN A 25 16.39 -3.45 5.26
N ARG A 26 15.95 -2.24 5.60
CA ARG A 26 14.53 -1.88 5.57
C ARG A 26 14.02 -1.83 4.13
N SER A 27 12.94 -2.56 3.87
CA SER A 27 12.17 -2.40 2.63
C SER A 27 11.50 -1.03 2.59
N ARG A 28 11.39 -0.44 1.40
CA ARG A 28 10.59 0.78 1.19
C ARG A 28 9.10 0.45 1.24
N PRO A 29 8.24 1.41 1.65
CA PRO A 29 6.79 1.22 1.61
C PRO A 29 6.28 0.77 0.23
N THR A 30 5.28 -0.11 0.22
CA THR A 30 4.59 -0.56 -1.00
C THR A 30 3.09 -0.35 -0.88
N ALA A 31 2.44 -0.02 -1.98
CA ALA A 31 0.98 0.07 -2.10
C ALA A 31 0.48 -0.79 -3.26
N THR A 32 -0.79 -1.18 -3.23
CA THR A 32 -1.42 -1.93 -4.30
C THR A 32 -2.75 -1.31 -4.65
N LEU A 33 -2.89 -0.89 -5.91
CA LEU A 33 -4.17 -0.52 -6.50
C LEU A 33 -4.82 -1.78 -7.03
N THR A 34 -6.06 -2.06 -6.58
CA THR A 34 -6.82 -3.24 -7.01
C THR A 34 -8.03 -2.78 -7.79
N ILE A 35 -8.10 -3.20 -9.05
CA ILE A 35 -9.18 -2.87 -9.99
C ILE A 35 -9.96 -4.16 -10.25
N CYS A 36 -11.28 -4.08 -10.25
CA CYS A 36 -12.15 -5.21 -10.56
C CYS A 36 -13.38 -4.67 -11.28
N ASP A 37 -13.50 -5.06 -12.55
CA ASP A 37 -14.51 -4.58 -13.49
C ASP A 37 -15.86 -5.27 -13.29
N ASP A 38 -15.89 -6.42 -12.59
CA ASP A 38 -17.12 -7.14 -12.29
C ASP A 38 -17.71 -6.65 -10.95
N PRO A 39 -18.76 -5.79 -10.99
CA PRO A 39 -19.42 -5.33 -9.77
C PRO A 39 -20.13 -6.46 -9.02
N GLY A 40 -20.52 -7.54 -9.71
CA GLY A 40 -21.11 -8.73 -9.11
C GLY A 40 -20.12 -9.45 -8.21
N LEU A 41 -18.84 -9.55 -8.59
CA LEU A 41 -17.80 -10.14 -7.74
C LEU A 41 -17.55 -9.30 -6.48
N LYS A 42 -17.54 -7.96 -6.60
CA LYS A 42 -17.44 -7.06 -5.43
C LYS A 42 -18.62 -7.24 -4.48
N GLN A 43 -19.84 -7.29 -5.01
CA GLN A 43 -21.05 -7.48 -4.21
C GLN A 43 -21.06 -8.86 -3.53
N ASN A 44 -20.74 -9.92 -4.28
CA ASN A 44 -20.68 -11.28 -3.76
C ASN A 44 -19.66 -11.43 -2.63
N LEU A 45 -18.49 -10.78 -2.74
CA LEU A 45 -17.49 -10.75 -1.67
C LEU A 45 -18.04 -10.04 -0.43
N ALA A 46 -18.61 -8.85 -0.59
CA ALA A 46 -19.18 -8.08 0.52
C ALA A 46 -20.31 -8.84 1.24
N ASP A 47 -21.20 -9.49 0.48
CA ASP A 47 -22.28 -10.31 1.02
C ASP A 47 -21.73 -11.53 1.78
N ALA A 48 -20.73 -12.21 1.22
CA ALA A 48 -20.08 -13.35 1.87
C ALA A 48 -19.34 -12.95 3.15
N GLU A 49 -18.68 -11.79 3.18
CA GLU A 49 -18.04 -11.23 4.37
C GLU A 49 -19.07 -10.94 5.46
N TYR A 50 -20.16 -10.26 5.10
CA TYR A 50 -21.25 -9.96 6.02
C TYR A 50 -21.85 -11.24 6.62
N HIS A 51 -22.15 -12.24 5.77
CA HIS A 51 -22.71 -13.51 6.20
C HIS A 51 -21.74 -14.32 7.07
N ALA A 52 -20.45 -14.36 6.72
CA ALA A 52 -19.43 -15.05 7.51
C ALA A 52 -19.28 -14.39 8.89
N LYS A 53 -19.23 -13.06 8.96
CA LYS A 53 -19.14 -12.33 10.23
C LYS A 53 -20.36 -12.56 11.12
N ARG A 54 -21.56 -12.47 10.55
CA ARG A 54 -22.82 -12.68 11.29
C ARG A 54 -22.92 -14.09 11.84
N THR A 55 -22.69 -15.10 11.01
CA THR A 55 -22.81 -16.50 11.41
C THR A 55 -21.70 -16.93 12.38
N ALA A 56 -20.51 -16.34 12.30
CA ALA A 56 -19.46 -16.53 13.30
C ALA A 56 -19.90 -16.00 14.68
N ALA A 57 -20.44 -14.79 14.75
CA ALA A 57 -20.96 -14.22 16.00
C ALA A 57 -22.08 -15.09 16.60
N GLU A 58 -23.04 -15.55 15.78
CA GLU A 58 -24.11 -16.44 16.22
C GLU A 58 -23.57 -17.79 16.76
N ALA A 59 -22.54 -18.35 16.14
CA ALA A 59 -21.92 -19.60 16.58
C ALA A 59 -21.10 -19.44 17.88
N ASP A 60 -20.52 -18.26 18.11
CA ASP A 60 -19.80 -17.93 19.35
C ASP A 60 -20.78 -17.71 20.51
N GLU A 61 -21.91 -17.05 20.27
CA GLU A 61 -22.99 -16.88 21.27
C GLU A 61 -23.66 -18.21 21.64
N GLN A 62 -23.77 -19.14 20.67
CA GLN A 62 -24.39 -20.44 20.83
C GLN A 62 -23.34 -21.55 20.70
N ALA A 63 -22.34 -21.51 21.57
CA ALA A 63 -21.16 -22.37 21.50
C ALA A 63 -21.45 -23.88 21.51
N ASP A 64 -22.63 -24.35 21.94
CA ASP A 64 -23.01 -25.76 21.90
C ASP A 64 -23.94 -26.13 20.73
N ASP A 65 -24.44 -25.14 19.96
CA ASP A 65 -25.30 -25.39 18.81
C ASP A 65 -24.47 -25.86 17.59
N LYS A 66 -24.58 -27.15 17.29
CA LYS A 66 -23.97 -27.78 16.12
C LYS A 66 -24.49 -27.20 14.80
N VAL A 67 -25.73 -26.72 14.74
CA VAL A 67 -26.32 -26.12 13.55
C VAL A 67 -25.74 -24.73 13.30
N ALA A 68 -25.60 -23.89 14.34
CA ALA A 68 -24.89 -22.61 14.26
C ALA A 68 -23.44 -22.80 13.78
N LYS A 69 -22.69 -23.75 14.36
CA LYS A 69 -21.32 -24.06 13.92
C LYS A 69 -21.23 -24.52 12.46
N ALA A 70 -22.16 -25.38 12.02
CA ALA A 70 -22.18 -25.85 10.63
C ALA A 70 -22.50 -24.71 9.64
N ARG A 71 -23.38 -23.78 10.02
CA ARG A 71 -23.68 -22.57 9.22
C ARG A 71 -22.46 -21.65 9.13
N ALA A 72 -21.80 -21.35 10.25
CA ALA A 72 -20.57 -20.54 10.26
C ALA A 72 -19.45 -21.17 9.40
N ALA A 73 -19.28 -22.50 9.50
CA ALA A 73 -18.32 -23.21 8.67
C ALA A 73 -18.65 -23.13 7.17
N THR A 74 -19.93 -23.09 6.82
CA THR A 74 -20.39 -22.96 5.42
C THR A 74 -20.17 -21.55 4.90
N ALA A 75 -20.60 -20.54 5.65
CA ALA A 75 -20.39 -19.13 5.30
C ALA A 75 -18.89 -18.80 5.16
N LYS A 76 -18.03 -19.38 6.01
CA LYS A 76 -16.57 -19.24 5.86
C LYS A 76 -16.04 -19.84 4.56
N ARG A 77 -16.55 -21.01 4.14
CA ARG A 77 -16.16 -21.60 2.83
C ARG A 77 -16.64 -20.74 1.67
N ASP A 78 -17.83 -20.18 1.77
CA ASP A 78 -18.39 -19.34 0.71
C ASP A 78 -17.64 -18.01 0.62
N LEU A 79 -17.23 -17.41 1.75
CA LEU A 79 -16.30 -16.27 1.78
C LEU A 79 -14.98 -16.60 1.09
N VAL A 80 -14.35 -17.74 1.39
CA VAL A 80 -13.10 -18.14 0.73
C VAL A 80 -13.28 -18.27 -0.78
N LYS A 81 -14.40 -18.83 -1.25
CA LYS A 81 -14.71 -18.94 -2.68
C LYS A 81 -14.93 -17.56 -3.32
N ALA A 82 -15.68 -16.68 -2.66
CA ALA A 82 -15.94 -15.33 -3.15
C ALA A 82 -14.64 -14.52 -3.22
N GLN A 83 -13.78 -14.64 -2.21
CA GLN A 83 -12.46 -14.04 -2.20
C GLN A 83 -11.63 -14.56 -3.36
N GLN A 84 -11.53 -15.87 -3.57
CA GLN A 84 -10.76 -16.42 -4.68
C GLN A 84 -11.27 -15.92 -6.04
N ALA A 85 -12.59 -15.91 -6.25
CA ALA A 85 -13.17 -15.40 -7.50
C ALA A 85 -12.86 -13.92 -7.73
N PHE A 86 -12.94 -13.10 -6.67
CA PHE A 86 -12.51 -11.70 -6.73
C PHE A 86 -11.02 -11.60 -7.02
N GLU A 87 -10.18 -12.40 -6.36
CA GLU A 87 -8.73 -12.34 -6.50
C GLU A 87 -8.26 -12.71 -7.91
N ASP A 88 -8.93 -13.69 -8.54
CA ASP A 88 -8.65 -14.18 -9.90
C ASP A 88 -9.08 -13.17 -10.98
N ALA A 89 -10.14 -12.40 -10.73
CA ALA A 89 -10.63 -11.39 -11.66
C ALA A 89 -9.99 -10.01 -11.47
N ALA A 90 -9.45 -9.73 -10.28
CA ALA A 90 -8.90 -8.42 -9.95
C ALA A 90 -7.53 -8.18 -10.57
N ILE A 91 -7.37 -7.02 -11.19
CA ILE A 91 -6.09 -6.50 -11.67
C ILE A 91 -5.40 -5.80 -10.50
N ARG A 92 -4.16 -6.21 -10.19
CA ARG A 92 -3.35 -5.61 -9.13
C ARG A 92 -2.16 -4.86 -9.71
N LEU A 93 -2.08 -3.57 -9.43
CA LEU A 93 -0.95 -2.71 -9.76
C LEU A 93 -0.21 -2.36 -8.48
N ARG A 94 1.06 -2.73 -8.40
CA ARG A 94 1.92 -2.59 -7.23
C ARG A 94 2.87 -1.44 -7.42
N PHE A 95 2.98 -0.63 -6.38
CA PHE A 95 3.85 0.53 -6.34
C PHE A 95 4.78 0.44 -5.14
N GLN A 96 5.98 0.98 -5.29
CA GLN A 96 6.94 1.15 -4.21
C GLN A 96 7.37 2.60 -4.12
N ALA A 97 7.53 3.10 -2.89
CA ALA A 97 8.13 4.40 -2.67
C ALA A 97 9.54 4.45 -3.28
N LEU A 98 9.86 5.56 -3.93
CA LEU A 98 11.18 5.83 -4.47
C LEU A 98 12.16 6.16 -3.34
N PRO A 99 13.48 5.96 -3.54
CA PRO A 99 14.48 6.63 -2.73
C PRO A 99 14.22 8.15 -2.71
N ARG A 100 14.35 8.77 -1.54
CA ARG A 100 14.11 10.22 -1.39
C ARG A 100 14.90 11.06 -2.42
N PRO A 101 16.20 10.82 -2.69
CA PRO A 101 16.92 11.59 -3.70
C PRO A 101 16.30 11.49 -5.09
N ASP A 102 15.85 10.29 -5.48
CA ASP A 102 15.26 10.03 -6.79
C ASP A 102 13.90 10.72 -6.92
N PHE A 103 13.07 10.69 -5.87
CA PHE A 103 11.79 11.41 -5.84
C PHE A 103 11.98 12.93 -5.93
N GLU A 104 12.97 13.49 -5.22
CA GLU A 104 13.29 14.92 -5.31
C GLU A 104 13.86 15.29 -6.68
N ALA A 105 14.68 14.43 -7.28
CA ALA A 105 15.20 14.63 -8.63
C ALA A 105 14.07 14.61 -9.67
N LEU A 106 13.11 13.69 -9.50
CA LEU A 106 11.94 13.59 -10.37
C LEU A 106 11.11 14.87 -10.31
N LYS A 107 10.75 15.36 -9.12
CA LYS A 107 10.02 16.64 -8.98
C LYS A 107 10.73 17.81 -9.68
N LYS A 108 12.06 17.87 -9.59
CA LYS A 108 12.85 18.92 -10.25
C LYS A 108 12.89 18.79 -11.77
N ALA A 109 12.75 17.57 -12.31
CA ALA A 109 12.67 17.33 -13.74
C ALA A 109 11.34 17.81 -14.35
N HIS A 110 10.33 18.04 -13.51
CA HIS A 110 8.99 18.51 -13.89
C HIS A 110 8.70 19.87 -13.25
N PRO A 111 9.40 20.95 -13.65
CA PRO A 111 9.15 22.28 -13.13
C PRO A 111 7.73 22.74 -13.49
N PRO A 112 7.09 23.59 -12.67
CA PRO A 112 5.77 24.13 -12.98
C PRO A 112 5.81 24.95 -14.26
N THR A 113 4.68 25.00 -14.97
CA THR A 113 4.47 25.98 -16.05
C THR A 113 4.41 27.41 -15.50
N GLU A 114 4.48 28.42 -16.36
CA GLU A 114 4.41 29.83 -15.93
C GLU A 114 3.12 30.11 -15.13
N GLU A 115 1.96 29.68 -15.65
CA GLU A 115 0.66 29.80 -14.99
C GLU A 115 0.62 29.05 -13.65
N GLN A 116 1.10 27.81 -13.61
CA GLN A 116 1.18 27.04 -12.37
C GLN A 116 2.12 27.68 -11.34
N ALA A 117 3.23 28.29 -11.78
CA ALA A 117 4.17 28.98 -10.90
C ALA A 117 3.56 30.26 -10.32
N GLU A 118 2.74 30.99 -11.09
CA GLU A 118 1.96 32.14 -10.60
C GLU A 118 0.97 31.71 -9.52
N ASP A 119 0.37 30.53 -9.65
CA ASP A 119 -0.51 29.91 -8.65
C ASP A 119 0.24 29.27 -7.47
N GLY A 120 1.57 29.32 -7.46
CA GLY A 120 2.41 28.82 -6.37
C GLY A 120 2.66 27.31 -6.38
N ALA A 121 2.43 26.63 -7.51
CA ALA A 121 2.77 25.23 -7.67
C ALA A 121 4.29 25.01 -7.62
N ALA A 122 4.72 23.91 -6.99
CA ALA A 122 6.13 23.57 -6.86
C ALA A 122 6.67 22.73 -8.03
N PHE A 123 5.78 22.15 -8.82
CA PHE A 123 6.05 21.24 -9.94
C PHE A 123 4.82 21.19 -10.84
N ASP A 124 5.00 20.74 -12.07
CA ASP A 124 3.91 20.48 -12.99
C ASP A 124 3.33 19.08 -12.73
N SER A 125 2.11 19.02 -12.20
CA SER A 125 1.44 17.76 -11.90
C SER A 125 1.09 16.95 -13.14
N GLU A 126 0.88 17.58 -14.30
CA GLU A 126 0.46 16.90 -15.52
C GLU A 126 1.60 16.06 -16.10
N THR A 127 2.82 16.59 -16.08
CA THR A 127 4.00 15.85 -16.54
C THR A 127 4.61 14.98 -15.45
N LEU A 128 4.52 15.39 -14.17
CA LEU A 128 5.04 14.60 -13.05
C LEU A 128 4.23 13.31 -12.82
N ALA A 129 2.91 13.35 -12.99
CA ALA A 129 2.04 12.22 -12.70
C ALA A 129 2.42 10.92 -13.43
N PRO A 130 2.47 10.89 -14.78
CA PRO A 130 2.85 9.68 -15.50
C PRO A 130 4.27 9.22 -15.18
N ALA A 131 5.21 10.16 -15.01
CA ALA A 131 6.61 9.84 -14.69
C ALA A 131 6.77 9.21 -13.31
N LEU A 132 6.02 9.69 -12.31
CA LEU A 132 6.03 9.11 -10.96
C LEU A 132 5.39 7.73 -10.93
N ILE A 133 4.25 7.55 -11.61
CA ILE A 133 3.56 6.26 -11.67
C ILE A 133 4.49 5.19 -12.28
N ALA A 134 5.15 5.52 -13.39
CA ALA A 134 6.10 4.62 -14.04
C ALA A 134 7.31 4.31 -13.14
N ALA A 135 7.93 5.34 -12.55
CA ALA A 135 9.09 5.15 -11.69
C ALA A 135 8.78 4.35 -10.41
N ALA A 136 7.57 4.51 -9.86
CA ALA A 136 7.13 3.80 -8.67
C ALA A 136 6.59 2.38 -8.97
N SER A 137 6.34 2.02 -10.22
CA SER A 137 5.72 0.74 -10.59
C SER A 137 6.66 -0.45 -10.34
N LEU A 138 6.13 -1.50 -9.72
CA LEU A 138 6.81 -2.80 -9.58
C LEU A 138 6.43 -3.80 -10.67
N ASP A 139 5.44 -3.45 -11.52
CA ASP A 139 4.87 -4.33 -12.54
C ASP A 139 5.31 -3.94 -13.96
N GLY A 140 6.22 -2.97 -14.09
CA GLY A 140 6.81 -2.58 -15.36
C GLY A 140 5.97 -1.60 -16.19
N MET A 141 5.05 -0.87 -15.55
CA MET A 141 4.27 0.19 -16.21
C MET A 141 5.20 1.28 -16.72
N THR A 142 5.11 1.60 -18.01
CA THR A 142 5.91 2.66 -18.61
C THR A 142 5.26 4.03 -18.40
N GLU A 143 6.01 5.10 -18.67
CA GLU A 143 5.46 6.46 -18.61
C GLU A 143 4.37 6.68 -19.65
N ASP A 144 4.50 6.08 -20.84
CA ASP A 144 3.51 6.17 -21.89
C ASP A 144 2.21 5.44 -21.50
N ASP A 145 2.30 4.25 -20.91
CA ASP A 145 1.14 3.54 -20.36
C ASP A 145 0.43 4.38 -19.29
N ALA A 146 1.20 4.94 -18.34
CA ALA A 146 0.65 5.75 -17.28
C ALA A 146 -0.04 7.01 -17.82
N ARG A 147 0.53 7.64 -18.85
CA ARG A 147 -0.08 8.81 -19.52
C ARG A 147 -1.37 8.44 -20.23
N GLU A 148 -1.39 7.30 -20.92
CA GLU A 148 -2.59 6.78 -21.58
C GLU A 148 -3.70 6.50 -20.56
N TYR A 149 -3.39 5.83 -19.44
CA TYR A 149 -4.38 5.51 -18.41
C TYR A 149 -4.92 6.75 -17.73
N LEU A 150 -4.06 7.72 -17.38
CA LEU A 150 -4.51 8.99 -16.82
C LEU A 150 -5.42 9.78 -17.76
N ALA A 151 -5.23 9.65 -19.08
CA ALA A 151 -6.04 10.34 -20.07
C ALA A 151 -7.35 9.62 -20.45
N THR A 152 -7.40 8.29 -20.33
CA THR A 152 -8.49 7.46 -20.87
C THR A 152 -9.38 6.84 -19.79
N TRP A 153 -8.87 6.63 -18.58
CA TRP A 153 -9.66 6.06 -17.49
C TRP A 153 -10.70 7.06 -16.99
N GLY A 154 -11.73 6.54 -16.30
CA GLY A 154 -12.66 7.41 -15.59
C GLY A 154 -11.95 8.26 -14.55
N GLU A 155 -12.42 9.49 -14.32
CA GLU A 155 -11.81 10.47 -13.40
C GLU A 155 -11.40 9.85 -12.05
N GLY A 156 -12.31 9.09 -11.42
CA GLY A 156 -12.04 8.46 -10.13
C GLY A 156 -10.90 7.43 -10.16
N GLU A 157 -10.74 6.71 -11.27
CA GLU A 157 -9.69 5.69 -11.42
C GLU A 157 -8.34 6.33 -11.75
N ALA A 158 -8.33 7.34 -12.62
CA ALA A 158 -7.14 8.14 -12.92
C ALA A 158 -6.61 8.83 -11.64
N VAL A 159 -7.50 9.45 -10.85
CA VAL A 159 -7.17 10.03 -9.56
C VAL A 159 -6.66 8.97 -8.58
N ALA A 160 -7.28 7.78 -8.53
CA ALA A 160 -6.83 6.70 -7.65
C ALA A 160 -5.43 6.18 -8.04
N LEU A 161 -5.13 6.09 -9.34
CA LEU A 161 -3.82 5.70 -9.86
C LEU A 161 -2.73 6.68 -9.42
N TRP A 162 -2.95 7.97 -9.71
CA TRP A 162 -2.04 9.04 -9.28
C TRP A 162 -1.89 9.06 -7.75
N ALA A 163 -3.00 9.07 -7.01
CA ALA A 163 -3.00 9.13 -5.56
C ALA A 163 -2.25 7.95 -4.93
N THR A 164 -2.36 6.75 -5.50
CA THR A 164 -1.63 5.57 -5.01
C THR A 164 -0.11 5.77 -5.14
N ALA A 165 0.35 6.23 -6.32
CA ALA A 165 1.76 6.47 -6.58
C ALA A 165 2.34 7.65 -5.78
N TRP A 166 1.52 8.68 -5.53
CA TRP A 166 1.90 9.85 -4.73
C TRP A 166 1.92 9.55 -3.23
N ASN A 167 0.84 8.98 -2.68
CA ASN A 167 0.69 8.78 -1.23
C ASN A 167 1.70 7.76 -0.68
N ILE A 168 2.17 6.82 -1.50
CA ILE A 168 3.19 5.88 -1.03
C ILE A 168 4.54 6.56 -0.75
N GLN A 169 4.81 7.73 -1.35
CA GLN A 169 6.04 8.49 -1.13
C GLN A 169 6.08 9.14 0.26
N SER A 170 4.93 9.51 0.81
CA SER A 170 4.79 10.15 2.12
C SER A 170 4.32 9.20 3.23
N HIS A 171 4.18 7.91 2.93
CA HIS A 171 3.71 6.91 3.89
C HIS A 171 4.70 6.72 5.05
N THR A 172 4.26 7.03 6.27
CA THR A 172 5.04 6.83 7.49
C THR A 172 4.74 5.47 8.13
N ARG A 173 5.81 4.78 8.55
CA ARG A 173 5.74 3.55 9.38
C ARG A 173 6.37 3.79 10.76
N LEU A 174 6.38 5.04 11.20
CA LEU A 174 6.88 5.43 12.51
C LEU A 174 5.68 5.51 13.45
N ASP A 175 5.75 4.75 14.55
CA ASP A 175 4.74 4.82 15.60
C ASP A 175 4.98 6.08 16.45
N THR A 176 4.30 7.17 16.12
CA THR A 176 4.37 8.43 16.89
C THR A 176 3.44 8.46 18.09
N GLU A 177 2.55 7.47 18.24
CA GLU A 177 1.51 7.42 19.28
C GLU A 177 1.81 6.47 20.46
N LEU A 178 2.81 5.60 20.33
CA LEU A 178 3.15 4.58 21.36
C LEU A 178 4.01 5.13 22.52
N GLY A 179 4.26 6.44 22.57
CA GLY A 179 5.12 7.10 23.57
C GLY A 179 4.41 8.02 24.56
N LYS A 180 3.07 8.06 24.58
CA LYS A 180 2.28 8.78 25.58
C LYS A 180 1.71 7.79 26.61
N GLY A 181 2.57 7.34 27.51
CA GLY A 181 2.25 6.60 28.72
C GLY A 181 3.13 7.09 29.85
#